data_AF-A0A838YY29-F1
#
_entry.id   AF-A0A838YY29-F1
#
_cell.length_a   1.000
_cell.length_b   1.000
_cell.length_c   1.000
_cell.angle_alpha   90.00
_cell.angle_beta   90.00
_cell.angle_gamma   90.00
#
_symmetry.space_group_name_H-M   'P 1'
#
loop_
_entity.id
_entity.type
_entity.pdbx_description
1 polymer ?
#
loop_
_entity_poly.entity_id
_entity_poly.type
_entity_poly.pdbx_seq_one_letter_code
_entity_poly.pdbx_strand_id
1 'polypeptide(L)'
;MSDELNFKIGDEAVKTIIELRDQEPGEKEYALFLQIDGVHGNQFTYDLSFLDVEQARSDDKRVEFGDLVVIVAAKDIDKFEGASLDMSDDPQAPGLTMDNPNTPSPAMIGNPEDLPELKGEFAEKVQAVLESQINPAIASHGGAAQLIGVEGTDIYLKLGGGCQGCGMAQVTLTQGIEASLRQAVPEIGNIIDATDHAAGDNPYFASH
;
A
#
# COMPACT_ATOMS: atom_id res chain seq x y z
N MET A 1 6.36 -22.34 -1.32
CA MET A 1 6.88 -21.38 -0.34
C MET A 1 5.65 -20.80 0.32
N SER A 2 5.54 -20.92 1.64
CA SER A 2 4.26 -20.80 2.35
C SER A 2 3.61 -19.45 2.09
N ASP A 3 2.41 -19.48 1.52
CA ASP A 3 1.52 -18.35 1.27
C ASP A 3 0.88 -17.88 2.60
N GLU A 4 1.63 -17.88 3.69
CA GLU A 4 1.11 -17.68 5.04
C GLU A 4 1.60 -16.32 5.54
N LEU A 5 0.66 -15.39 5.70
CA LEU A 5 0.93 -14.06 6.25
C LEU A 5 1.42 -14.22 7.69
N ASN A 6 2.63 -13.76 8.00
CA ASN A 6 3.19 -13.84 9.36
C ASN A 6 2.61 -12.74 10.26
N PHE A 7 1.30 -12.77 10.50
CA PHE A 7 0.61 -11.86 11.41
C PHE A 7 0.22 -12.59 12.70
N LYS A 8 0.28 -11.92 13.84
CA LYS A 8 0.01 -12.54 15.16
C LYS A 8 -1.07 -11.79 15.92
N ILE A 9 -1.84 -12.51 16.73
CA ILE A 9 -2.77 -11.91 17.68
C ILE A 9 -2.59 -12.59 19.03
N GLY A 10 -2.46 -11.80 20.10
CA GLY A 10 -2.40 -12.31 21.47
C GLY A 10 -3.71 -12.96 21.90
N ASP A 11 -3.63 -13.97 22.76
CA ASP A 11 -4.80 -14.75 23.21
C ASP A 11 -5.90 -13.90 23.86
N GLU A 12 -5.52 -12.86 24.62
CA GLU A 12 -6.50 -11.94 25.22
C GLU A 12 -7.16 -11.05 24.18
N ALA A 13 -6.40 -10.56 23.18
CA ALA A 13 -6.95 -9.79 22.08
C ALA A 13 -7.93 -10.62 21.26
N VAL A 14 -7.62 -11.89 20.93
CA VAL A 14 -8.54 -12.79 20.22
C VAL A 14 -9.88 -12.91 20.95
N LYS A 15 -9.86 -13.13 22.27
CA LYS A 15 -11.08 -13.23 23.09
C LYS A 15 -11.90 -11.96 23.03
N THR A 16 -11.27 -10.80 23.26
CA THR A 16 -11.95 -9.51 23.23
C THR A 16 -12.54 -9.22 21.85
N ILE A 17 -11.82 -9.53 20.77
CA ILE A 17 -12.32 -9.34 19.39
C ILE A 17 -13.53 -10.23 19.13
N ILE A 18 -13.51 -11.50 19.54
CA ILE A 18 -14.67 -12.41 19.42
C ILE A 18 -15.88 -11.87 20.19
N GLU A 19 -15.68 -11.42 21.43
CA GLU A 19 -16.75 -10.83 22.25
C GLU A 19 -17.35 -9.59 21.59
N LEU A 20 -16.55 -8.75 20.93
CA LEU A 20 -17.03 -7.59 20.18
C LEU A 20 -17.76 -8.01 18.91
N ARG A 21 -17.23 -8.99 18.15
CA ARG A 21 -17.85 -9.54 16.94
C ARG A 21 -19.24 -10.09 17.23
N ASP A 22 -19.39 -10.84 18.32
CA ASP A 22 -20.65 -11.49 18.69
C ASP A 22 -21.75 -10.49 19.12
N GLN A 23 -21.37 -9.21 19.32
CA GLN A 23 -22.31 -8.11 19.54
C GLN A 23 -22.77 -7.43 18.24
N GLU A 24 -22.15 -7.75 17.10
CA GLU A 24 -22.55 -7.20 15.81
C GLU A 24 -23.98 -7.64 15.45
N PRO A 25 -24.84 -6.70 15.02
CA PRO A 25 -26.22 -7.02 14.73
C PRO A 25 -26.37 -7.89 13.48
N GLY A 26 -27.34 -8.81 13.52
CA GLY A 26 -27.70 -9.65 12.39
C GLY A 26 -27.22 -11.09 12.50
N GLU A 27 -27.73 -11.96 11.61
CA GLU A 27 -27.39 -13.38 11.56
C GLU A 27 -26.30 -13.64 10.49
N LYS A 28 -25.24 -12.83 10.50
CA LYS A 28 -24.15 -12.90 9.53
C LYS A 28 -22.88 -13.44 10.19
N GLU A 29 -22.02 -14.00 9.35
CA GLU A 29 -20.67 -14.39 9.77
C GLU A 29 -19.74 -13.19 9.56
N TYR A 30 -19.31 -12.58 10.67
CA TYR A 30 -18.41 -11.44 10.66
C TYR A 30 -16.95 -11.89 10.87
N ALA A 31 -16.03 -11.26 10.15
CA ALA A 31 -14.59 -11.36 10.36
C ALA A 31 -14.03 -10.01 10.77
N LEU A 32 -12.92 -10.01 11.52
CA LEU A 32 -12.16 -8.79 11.74
C LEU A 32 -11.47 -8.41 10.43
N PHE A 33 -11.81 -7.24 9.89
CA PHE A 33 -11.19 -6.66 8.71
C PHE A 33 -10.11 -5.66 9.13
N LEU A 34 -8.92 -5.81 8.54
CA LEU A 34 -7.75 -4.99 8.78
C LEU A 34 -7.34 -4.29 7.49
N GLN A 35 -7.16 -2.97 7.58
CA GLN A 35 -6.57 -2.16 6.52
C GLN A 35 -5.77 -1.01 7.10
N ILE A 36 -4.86 -0.47 6.29
CA ILE A 36 -4.18 0.78 6.60
C ILE A 36 -5.03 1.91 6.02
N ASP A 37 -5.45 2.83 6.90
CA ASP A 37 -6.27 4.00 6.55
C ASP A 37 -5.43 5.28 6.39
N GLY A 38 -4.18 5.25 6.83
CA GLY A 38 -3.29 6.40 6.75
C GLY A 38 -1.92 6.19 7.39
N VAL A 39 -1.25 7.32 7.59
CA VAL A 39 0.10 7.40 8.16
C VAL A 39 0.14 8.57 9.13
N HIS A 40 0.67 8.33 10.33
CA HIS A 40 0.93 9.37 11.32
C HIS A 40 2.40 9.33 11.76
N GLY A 41 3.16 10.35 11.37
CA GLY A 41 4.61 10.32 11.58
C GLY A 41 5.25 9.15 10.84
N ASN A 42 5.97 8.30 11.57
CA ASN A 42 6.62 7.10 11.03
C ASN A 42 5.85 5.81 11.33
N GLN A 43 4.55 5.90 11.56
CA GLN A 43 3.69 4.74 11.86
C GLN A 43 2.48 4.74 10.95
N PHE A 44 2.03 3.53 10.58
CA PHE A 44 0.73 3.37 9.93
C PHE A 44 -0.40 3.66 10.92
N THR A 45 -1.50 4.21 10.42
CA THR A 45 -2.79 4.17 11.12
C THR A 45 -3.62 3.04 10.52
N TYR A 46 -4.45 2.42 11.36
CA TYR A 46 -5.20 1.22 11.01
C TYR A 46 -6.69 1.44 11.23
N ASP A 47 -7.49 0.94 10.30
CA ASP A 47 -8.92 0.74 10.48
C ASP A 47 -9.17 -0.74 10.81
N LEU A 48 -9.78 -0.97 11.96
CA LEU A 48 -10.20 -2.27 12.47
C LEU A 48 -11.73 -2.27 12.50
N SER A 49 -12.35 -3.09 11.67
CA SER A 49 -13.81 -3.15 11.55
C SER A 49 -14.31 -4.58 11.39
N PHE A 50 -15.60 -4.83 11.60
CA PHE A 50 -16.19 -6.13 11.31
C PHE A 50 -16.80 -6.12 9.91
N LEU A 51 -16.32 -7.05 9.07
CA LEU A 51 -16.79 -7.24 7.72
C LEU A 51 -17.53 -8.58 7.63
N ASP A 52 -18.70 -8.55 7.01
CA ASP A 52 -19.41 -9.76 6.57
C ASP A 52 -18.51 -10.58 5.63
N VAL A 53 -18.24 -11.84 5.98
CA VAL A 53 -17.31 -12.71 5.25
C VAL A 53 -17.69 -12.89 3.78
N GLU A 54 -18.98 -12.74 3.44
CA GLU A 54 -19.47 -12.79 2.06
C GLU A 54 -19.09 -11.54 1.24
N GLN A 55 -18.78 -10.42 1.89
CA GLN A 55 -18.39 -9.15 1.25
C GLN A 55 -16.89 -9.01 1.03
N ALA A 56 -16.07 -9.88 1.64
CA ALA A 56 -14.64 -9.86 1.45
C ALA A 56 -14.27 -10.17 -0.01
N ARG A 57 -13.28 -9.43 -0.53
CA ARG A 57 -12.87 -9.59 -1.92
C ARG A 57 -12.09 -10.90 -2.09
N SER A 58 -12.04 -11.38 -3.34
CA SER A 58 -11.32 -12.61 -3.68
C SER A 58 -9.80 -12.50 -3.52
N ASP A 59 -9.27 -11.28 -3.58
CA ASP A 59 -7.85 -10.96 -3.45
C ASP A 59 -7.44 -10.60 -2.00
N ASP A 60 -8.39 -10.44 -1.09
CA ASP A 60 -8.09 -10.20 0.32
C ASP A 60 -7.52 -11.46 1.00
N LYS A 61 -6.61 -11.25 1.94
CA LYS A 61 -5.97 -12.36 2.65
C LYS A 61 -6.79 -12.75 3.86
N ARG A 62 -7.22 -14.02 3.92
CA ARG A 62 -7.91 -14.59 5.08
C ARG A 62 -6.93 -15.38 5.95
N VAL A 63 -6.97 -15.14 7.26
CA VAL A 63 -6.16 -15.82 8.28
C VAL A 63 -7.05 -16.21 9.45
N GLU A 64 -6.87 -17.41 10.00
CA GLU A 64 -7.69 -17.94 11.08
C GLU A 64 -6.91 -17.98 12.41
N PHE A 65 -7.54 -17.48 13.47
CA PHE A 65 -7.03 -17.50 14.84
C PHE A 65 -8.06 -18.18 15.74
N GLY A 66 -8.12 -19.51 15.69
CA GLY A 66 -9.17 -20.28 16.36
C GLY A 66 -10.54 -19.98 15.73
N ASP A 67 -11.49 -19.49 16.52
CA ASP A 67 -12.83 -19.13 16.06
C ASP A 67 -12.91 -17.70 15.45
N LEU A 68 -11.80 -16.96 15.45
CA LEU A 68 -11.71 -15.64 14.85
C LEU A 68 -11.16 -15.73 13.43
N VAL A 69 -11.95 -15.29 12.46
CA VAL A 69 -11.48 -15.05 11.08
C VAL A 69 -11.01 -13.60 10.97
N VAL A 70 -9.82 -13.42 10.40
CA VAL A 70 -9.22 -12.12 10.11
C VAL A 70 -9.04 -11.99 8.61
N ILE A 71 -9.39 -10.82 8.08
CA ILE A 71 -9.28 -10.49 6.66
C ILE A 71 -8.43 -9.25 6.53
N VAL A 72 -7.32 -9.34 5.80
CA VAL A 72 -6.43 -8.22 5.51
C VAL A 72 -6.66 -7.75 4.08
N ALA A 73 -6.87 -6.45 3.91
CA ALA A 73 -7.08 -5.85 2.59
C ALA A 73 -5.91 -6.17 1.65
N ALA A 74 -6.22 -6.59 0.42
CA ALA A 74 -5.23 -7.05 -0.56
C ALA A 74 -4.04 -6.08 -0.78
N LYS A 75 -4.30 -4.77 -0.73
CA LYS A 75 -3.31 -3.70 -0.92
C LYS A 75 -2.31 -3.52 0.24
N ASP A 76 -2.60 -4.09 1.40
CA ASP A 76 -1.87 -3.84 2.64
C ASP A 76 -1.21 -5.11 3.21
N ILE A 77 -1.43 -6.29 2.59
CA ILE A 77 -0.95 -7.60 3.10
C ILE A 77 0.55 -7.56 3.45
N ASP A 78 1.37 -7.02 2.55
CA ASP A 78 2.82 -6.85 2.69
C ASP A 78 3.20 -5.99 3.89
N LYS A 79 2.37 -4.99 4.24
CA LYS A 79 2.61 -4.07 5.35
C LYS A 79 2.20 -4.65 6.70
N PHE A 80 1.48 -5.77 6.72
CA PHE A 80 1.13 -6.52 7.93
C PHE A 80 2.08 -7.70 8.20
N GLU A 81 3.07 -7.96 7.33
CA GLU A 81 4.06 -9.02 7.54
C GLU A 81 4.88 -8.80 8.83
N GLY A 82 4.78 -9.72 9.77
CA GLY A 82 5.44 -9.63 11.08
C GLY A 82 4.71 -8.76 12.11
N ALA A 83 3.59 -8.12 11.76
CA ALA A 83 2.82 -7.32 12.70
C ALA A 83 2.08 -8.18 13.74
N SER A 84 1.80 -7.62 14.91
CA SER A 84 0.98 -8.24 15.94
C SER A 84 -0.09 -7.30 16.50
N LEU A 85 -1.22 -7.88 16.85
CA LEU A 85 -2.33 -7.22 17.53
C LEU A 85 -2.48 -7.80 18.94
N ASP A 86 -2.34 -6.95 19.94
CA ASP A 86 -2.33 -7.36 21.35
C ASP A 86 -3.21 -6.42 22.19
N MET A 87 -3.44 -6.79 23.45
CA MET A 87 -4.05 -5.87 24.41
C MET A 87 -2.99 -4.88 24.89
N SER A 88 -3.38 -3.62 25.05
CA SER A 88 -2.52 -2.60 25.61
C SER A 88 -2.16 -2.93 27.06
N ASP A 89 -0.86 -2.92 27.36
CA ASP A 89 -0.32 -3.03 28.72
C ASP A 89 -0.44 -1.70 29.50
N ASP A 90 -0.80 -0.59 28.86
CA ASP A 90 -0.93 0.72 29.51
C ASP A 90 -2.28 0.83 30.25
N PRO A 91 -2.29 0.92 31.59
CA PRO A 91 -3.51 1.04 32.37
C PRO A 91 -4.29 2.34 32.11
N GLN A 92 -3.68 3.34 31.50
CA GLN A 92 -4.33 4.62 31.15
C GLN A 92 -4.88 4.64 29.73
N ALA A 93 -4.48 3.69 28.88
CA ALA A 93 -4.96 3.55 27.51
C ALA A 93 -5.34 2.07 27.23
N PRO A 94 -6.41 1.56 27.88
CA PRO A 94 -6.87 0.20 27.64
C PRO A 94 -7.46 0.08 26.23
N GLY A 95 -7.21 -1.06 25.57
CA GLY A 95 -7.72 -1.34 24.23
C GLY A 95 -6.81 -2.28 23.47
N LEU A 96 -7.10 -2.46 22.19
CA LEU A 96 -6.24 -3.17 21.26
C LEU A 96 -5.10 -2.25 20.82
N THR A 97 -3.90 -2.80 20.70
CA THR A 97 -2.70 -2.11 20.21
C THR A 97 -2.06 -2.92 19.09
N MET A 98 -1.55 -2.23 18.07
CA MET A 98 -0.89 -2.84 16.92
C MET A 98 0.61 -2.55 17.01
N ASP A 99 1.43 -3.60 17.11
CA ASP A 99 2.87 -3.52 16.92
C ASP A 99 3.19 -3.95 15.49
N ASN A 100 3.81 -3.08 14.71
CA ASN A 100 4.14 -3.38 13.33
C ASN A 100 5.62 -3.06 13.09
N PRO A 101 6.46 -4.08 12.75
CA PRO A 101 7.86 -3.85 12.45
C PRO A 101 8.07 -3.13 11.11
N ASN A 102 7.03 -3.08 10.26
CA ASN A 102 7.06 -2.34 9.01
C ASN A 102 6.75 -0.86 9.26
N THR A 103 7.45 0.02 8.56
CA THR A 103 7.23 1.47 8.62
C THR A 103 6.67 2.00 7.30
N PRO A 104 5.88 3.09 7.33
CA PRO A 104 5.45 3.77 6.12
C PRO A 104 6.65 4.18 5.27
N SER A 105 6.50 4.00 3.96
CA SER A 105 7.55 4.42 3.04
C SER A 105 7.79 5.94 3.06
N PRO A 106 9.01 6.40 2.69
CA PRO A 106 9.33 7.83 2.55
C PRO A 106 8.38 8.59 1.62
N ALA A 107 7.87 7.93 0.59
CA ALA A 107 6.86 8.50 -0.31
C ALA A 107 5.52 8.77 0.39
N MET A 108 5.08 7.86 1.26
CA MET A 108 3.84 8.04 2.03
C MET A 108 3.92 9.18 3.04
N ILE A 109 5.12 9.49 3.55
CA ILE A 109 5.36 10.63 4.44
C ILE A 109 5.75 11.92 3.68
N GLY A 110 5.81 11.86 2.34
CA GLY A 110 6.11 13.02 1.49
C GLY A 110 7.56 13.52 1.57
N ASN A 111 8.51 12.67 1.95
CA ASN A 111 9.92 13.05 2.00
C ASN A 111 10.75 12.41 0.86
N PRO A 112 10.96 13.12 -0.26
CA PRO A 112 11.73 12.59 -1.38
C PRO A 112 13.24 12.45 -1.10
N GLU A 113 13.78 13.08 -0.05
CA GLU A 113 15.20 12.97 0.31
C GLU A 113 15.51 11.66 1.06
N ASP A 114 14.49 11.05 1.68
CA ASP A 114 14.62 9.80 2.43
C ASP A 114 14.29 8.56 1.60
N LEU A 115 13.99 8.72 0.31
CA LEU A 115 13.76 7.59 -0.59
C LEU A 115 15.01 6.68 -0.64
N PRO A 116 14.83 5.35 -0.59
CA PRO A 116 15.96 4.43 -0.61
C PRO A 116 16.80 4.59 -1.88
N GLU A 117 18.13 4.52 -1.72
CA GLU A 117 19.08 4.74 -2.82
C GLU A 117 18.84 3.76 -3.98
N LEU A 118 18.91 4.27 -5.22
CA LEU A 118 18.83 3.48 -6.45
C LEU A 118 20.10 2.64 -6.68
N LYS A 119 20.30 1.61 -5.86
CA LYS A 119 21.47 0.72 -5.95
C LYS A 119 21.04 -0.73 -6.13
N GLY A 120 21.74 -1.45 -7.00
CA GLY A 120 21.60 -2.88 -7.22
C GLY A 120 20.91 -3.27 -8.52
N GLU A 121 21.05 -4.55 -8.89
CA GLU A 121 20.63 -5.08 -10.19
C GLU A 121 19.14 -4.88 -10.48
N PHE A 122 18.29 -4.93 -9.45
CA PHE A 122 16.85 -4.72 -9.60
C PHE A 122 16.53 -3.26 -9.97
N ALA A 123 17.13 -2.28 -9.28
CA ALA A 123 16.96 -0.86 -9.60
C ALA A 123 17.45 -0.54 -11.02
N GLU A 124 18.62 -1.08 -11.41
CA GLU A 124 19.18 -0.91 -12.75
C GLU A 124 18.26 -1.52 -13.83
N LYS A 125 17.69 -2.70 -13.57
CA LYS A 125 16.73 -3.36 -14.48
C LYS A 125 15.47 -2.53 -14.67
N VAL A 126 14.88 -2.02 -13.59
CA VAL A 126 13.69 -1.15 -13.65
C VAL A 126 14.00 0.15 -14.38
N GLN A 127 15.14 0.77 -14.07
CA GLN A 127 15.58 1.98 -14.74
C GLN A 127 15.79 1.76 -16.26
N ALA A 128 16.42 0.65 -16.66
CA ALA A 128 16.61 0.31 -18.06
C ALA A 128 15.28 0.14 -18.81
N VAL A 129 14.25 -0.44 -18.18
CA VAL A 129 12.91 -0.56 -18.78
C VAL A 129 12.24 0.81 -18.92
N LEU A 130 12.35 1.66 -17.91
CA LEU A 130 11.82 3.03 -17.96
C LEU A 130 12.44 3.81 -19.13
N GLU A 131 13.75 3.75 -19.29
CA GLU A 131 14.48 4.49 -20.32
C GLU A 131 14.30 3.92 -21.73
N SER A 132 14.29 2.60 -21.88
CA SER A 132 14.29 1.94 -23.21
C SER A 132 12.90 1.66 -23.77
N GLN A 133 11.87 1.55 -22.93
CA GLN A 133 10.53 1.15 -23.36
C GLN A 133 9.44 2.16 -22.96
N ILE A 134 9.38 2.53 -21.68
CA ILE A 134 8.25 3.28 -21.15
C ILE A 134 8.32 4.76 -21.54
N ASN A 135 9.42 5.45 -21.22
CA ASN A 135 9.59 6.87 -21.55
C ASN A 135 9.43 7.14 -23.05
N PRO A 136 9.99 6.31 -23.97
CA PRO A 136 9.69 6.44 -25.40
C PRO A 136 8.20 6.33 -25.76
N ALA A 137 7.47 5.42 -25.12
CA ALA A 137 6.04 5.21 -25.38
C ALA A 137 5.16 6.37 -24.89
N ILE A 138 5.48 6.94 -23.72
CA ILE A 138 4.68 8.01 -23.11
C ILE A 138 5.10 9.42 -23.54
N ALA A 139 6.30 9.57 -24.14
CA ALA A 139 6.81 10.86 -24.61
C ALA A 139 5.88 11.52 -25.65
N SER A 140 5.20 10.74 -26.49
CA SER A 140 4.23 11.25 -27.47
C SER A 140 3.02 11.94 -26.83
N HIS A 141 2.75 11.63 -25.57
CA HIS A 141 1.72 12.24 -24.74
C HIS A 141 2.29 13.31 -23.79
N GLY A 142 3.56 13.67 -23.95
CA GLY A 142 4.28 14.59 -23.07
C GLY A 142 4.56 14.03 -21.68
N GLY A 143 4.42 12.72 -21.48
CA GLY A 143 4.66 12.05 -20.20
C GLY A 143 6.14 11.72 -19.97
N ALA A 144 6.52 11.60 -18.71
CA ALA A 144 7.80 11.05 -18.28
C ALA A 144 7.63 10.31 -16.95
N ALA A 145 8.43 9.26 -16.73
CA ALA A 145 8.51 8.54 -15.47
C ALA A 145 9.98 8.35 -15.08
N GLN A 146 10.28 8.65 -13.82
CA GLN A 146 11.60 8.53 -13.23
C GLN A 146 11.52 7.59 -12.02
N LEU A 147 12.41 6.61 -11.95
CA LEU A 147 12.62 5.83 -10.74
C LEU A 147 13.34 6.72 -9.71
N ILE A 148 12.76 6.87 -8.53
CA ILE A 148 13.30 7.72 -7.45
C ILE A 148 13.60 6.95 -6.17
N GLY A 149 13.14 5.71 -6.05
CA GLY A 149 13.54 4.81 -4.97
C GLY A 149 13.20 3.36 -5.27
N VAL A 150 13.84 2.45 -4.54
CA VAL A 150 13.55 1.00 -4.54
C VAL A 150 13.62 0.45 -3.13
N GLU A 151 12.60 -0.28 -2.70
CA GLU A 151 12.56 -0.94 -1.39
C GLU A 151 12.15 -2.41 -1.56
N GLY A 152 13.09 -3.33 -1.43
CA GLY A 152 12.86 -4.73 -1.78
C GLY A 152 12.48 -4.86 -3.26
N THR A 153 11.23 -5.22 -3.53
CA THR A 153 10.63 -5.30 -4.88
C THR A 153 9.73 -4.12 -5.22
N ASP A 154 9.53 -3.21 -4.27
CA ASP A 154 8.68 -2.04 -4.44
C ASP A 154 9.47 -0.90 -5.04
N ILE A 155 8.83 -0.13 -5.91
CA ILE A 155 9.48 0.95 -6.64
C ILE A 155 8.71 2.25 -6.45
N TYR A 156 9.45 3.34 -6.33
CA TYR A 156 8.91 4.69 -6.20
C TYR A 156 9.17 5.43 -7.50
N LEU A 157 8.09 5.92 -8.12
CA LEU A 157 8.16 6.67 -9.36
C LEU A 157 7.82 8.14 -9.11
N LYS A 158 8.57 9.01 -9.78
CA LYS A 158 8.20 10.40 -10.01
C LYS A 158 7.74 10.55 -11.44
N LEU A 159 6.49 10.94 -11.60
CA LEU A 159 5.86 11.22 -12.87
C LEU A 159 6.05 12.70 -13.24
N GLY A 160 6.28 12.96 -14.52
CA GLY A 160 6.53 14.29 -15.05
C GLY A 160 5.70 14.60 -16.30
N GLY A 161 5.58 15.90 -16.62
CA GLY A 161 4.89 16.38 -17.80
C GLY A 161 3.40 16.03 -17.79
N GLY A 162 2.89 15.45 -18.88
CA GLY A 162 1.50 15.01 -19.00
C GLY A 162 1.07 13.97 -17.96
N CYS A 163 2.03 13.29 -17.31
CA CYS A 163 1.79 12.35 -16.22
C CYS A 163 1.69 13.02 -14.84
N GLN A 164 2.03 14.30 -14.70
CA GLN A 164 2.01 15.01 -13.40
C GLN A 164 0.68 15.72 -13.11
N GLY A 165 -0.10 16.11 -14.14
CA GLY A 165 -1.31 16.94 -13.99
C GLY A 165 -2.64 16.19 -13.81
N CYS A 166 -3.59 16.80 -13.07
CA CYS A 166 -4.79 16.21 -12.45
C CYS A 166 -5.94 15.65 -13.34
N GLY A 167 -5.70 15.22 -14.59
CA GLY A 167 -6.77 14.78 -15.51
C GLY A 167 -7.06 13.27 -15.51
N MET A 168 -8.22 12.83 -16.03
CA MET A 168 -8.51 11.38 -16.25
C MET A 168 -7.49 10.67 -17.17
N ALA A 169 -6.80 11.43 -18.03
CA ALA A 169 -5.70 10.92 -18.84
C ALA A 169 -4.54 10.38 -17.96
N GLN A 170 -4.34 10.95 -16.77
CA GLN A 170 -3.29 10.57 -15.83
C GLN A 170 -3.52 9.17 -15.25
N VAL A 171 -4.76 8.85 -14.88
CA VAL A 171 -5.10 7.52 -14.33
C VAL A 171 -4.83 6.43 -15.36
N THR A 172 -5.25 6.64 -16.61
CA THR A 172 -5.04 5.64 -17.68
C THR A 172 -3.56 5.51 -18.03
N LEU A 173 -2.83 6.62 -18.04
CA LEU A 173 -1.40 6.62 -18.34
C LEU A 173 -0.59 5.93 -17.23
N THR A 174 -0.92 6.18 -15.96
CA THR A 174 -0.30 5.52 -14.80
C THR A 174 -0.57 4.02 -14.82
N GLN A 175 -1.81 3.59 -15.07
CA GLN A 175 -2.15 2.17 -15.24
C GLN A 175 -1.38 1.52 -16.40
N GLY A 176 -1.18 2.24 -17.50
CA GLY A 176 -0.37 1.77 -18.63
C GLY A 176 1.10 1.59 -18.30
N ILE A 177 1.68 2.53 -17.52
CA ILE A 177 3.06 2.44 -17.01
C ILE A 177 3.19 1.22 -16.10
N GLU A 178 2.27 1.06 -15.13
CA GLU A 178 2.29 -0.08 -14.21
C GLU A 178 2.19 -1.42 -14.93
N ALA A 179 1.26 -1.55 -15.87
CA ALA A 179 1.08 -2.78 -16.65
C ALA A 179 2.34 -3.13 -17.45
N SER A 180 2.96 -2.14 -18.08
CA SER A 180 4.20 -2.32 -18.86
C SER A 180 5.38 -2.70 -17.97
N LEU A 181 5.52 -2.08 -16.80
CA LEU A 181 6.55 -2.41 -15.82
C LEU A 181 6.43 -3.84 -15.33
N ARG A 182 5.22 -4.26 -14.89
CA ARG A 182 4.97 -5.63 -14.43
C ARG A 182 5.17 -6.66 -15.54
N GLN A 183 4.90 -6.30 -16.80
CA GLN A 183 5.17 -7.18 -17.94
C GLN A 183 6.68 -7.39 -18.17
N ALA A 184 7.47 -6.30 -18.09
CA ALA A 184 8.91 -6.36 -18.35
C ALA A 184 9.71 -6.87 -17.14
N VAL A 185 9.23 -6.61 -15.93
CA VAL A 185 9.86 -6.97 -14.65
C VAL A 185 8.79 -7.59 -13.73
N PRO A 186 8.51 -8.90 -13.89
CA PRO A 186 7.43 -9.58 -13.16
C PRO A 186 7.63 -9.66 -11.64
N GLU A 187 8.84 -9.42 -11.16
CA GLU A 187 9.18 -9.41 -9.74
C GLU A 187 8.91 -8.05 -9.06
N ILE A 188 8.42 -7.02 -9.79
CA ILE A 188 7.98 -5.76 -9.17
C ILE A 188 6.78 -6.02 -8.26
N GLY A 189 6.88 -5.54 -7.02
CA GLY A 189 5.78 -5.50 -6.07
C GLY A 189 4.88 -4.28 -6.28
N ASN A 190 4.86 -3.41 -5.28
CA ASN A 190 4.11 -2.15 -5.32
C ASN A 190 4.82 -1.12 -6.22
N ILE A 191 4.03 -0.33 -6.93
CA ILE A 191 4.49 0.83 -7.70
C ILE A 191 3.86 2.05 -7.05
N ILE A 192 4.67 2.85 -6.37
CA ILE A 192 4.22 3.99 -5.58
C ILE A 192 4.47 5.28 -6.37
N ASP A 193 3.42 6.06 -6.59
CA ASP A 193 3.54 7.41 -7.14
C ASP A 193 3.95 8.39 -6.02
N ALA A 194 5.16 8.93 -6.14
CA ALA A 194 5.75 9.90 -5.21
C ALA A 194 5.80 11.30 -5.84
N THR A 195 4.94 11.56 -6.83
CA THR A 195 4.84 12.85 -7.52
C THR A 195 4.11 13.86 -6.67
N ASP A 196 4.68 15.06 -6.57
CA ASP A 196 3.91 16.22 -6.13
C ASP A 196 2.98 16.68 -7.26
N HIS A 197 1.75 16.16 -7.25
CA HIS A 197 0.71 16.52 -8.21
C HIS A 197 0.16 17.93 -8.01
N ALA A 198 0.38 18.54 -6.84
CA ALA A 198 0.00 19.93 -6.58
C ALA A 198 1.01 20.93 -7.19
N ALA A 199 2.26 20.51 -7.38
CA ALA A 199 3.32 21.31 -7.99
C ALA A 199 3.37 21.25 -9.54
N GLY A 200 2.48 20.50 -10.19
CA GLY A 200 2.42 20.40 -11.64
C GLY A 200 2.04 21.74 -12.28
N ASP A 201 2.99 22.33 -13.02
CA ASP A 201 2.78 23.53 -13.85
C ASP A 201 1.49 23.35 -14.66
N ASN A 202 0.46 24.14 -14.33
CA ASN A 202 -0.83 24.12 -14.99
C ASN A 202 -0.74 24.99 -16.25
N PRO A 203 -0.57 24.45 -17.47
CA PRO A 203 -0.36 25.29 -18.66
C PRO A 203 -1.67 25.93 -19.15
N TYR A 204 -2.79 25.74 -18.45
CA TYR A 204 -4.12 26.20 -18.88
C TYR A 204 -4.49 27.62 -18.45
N PHE A 205 -3.61 28.38 -17.79
CA PHE A 205 -3.81 29.81 -17.55
C PHE A 205 -2.63 30.67 -18.04
N ALA A 206 -2.30 30.56 -19.33
CA ALA A 206 -1.77 31.70 -20.07
C ALA A 206 -2.94 32.44 -20.74
N SER A 207 -3.73 33.15 -19.95
CA SER A 207 -4.75 34.05 -20.47
C SER A 207 -4.10 35.33 -21.00
N HIS A 208 -4.41 35.63 -22.26
CA HIS A 208 -4.40 36.96 -22.87
C HIS A 208 -5.02 38.03 -21.96
#